data_AF-A0A0L6JME6-F1
#
_entry.id   AF-A0A0L6JME6-F1
#
_cell.length_a   1.000
_cell.length_b   1.000
_cell.length_c   1.000
_cell.angle_alpha   90.00
_cell.angle_beta   90.00
_cell.angle_gamma   90.00
#
_symmetry.space_group_name_H-M   'P 1'
#
loop_
_entity.id
_entity.type
_entity.pdbx_description
1 polymer ?
#
loop_
_entity_poly.entity_id
_entity_poly.type
_entity_poly.pdbx_seq_one_letter_code
_entity_poly.pdbx_strand_id
1 'polypeptide(L)'
;MFITQVGNGGDGPPYYGMYSLDEACINTKEFNKNSNNFLREDFPLKEYWVWENETRWTDELKKKRKCVYYGNFILGTDGCAQYWTLIITGSQRGQVWMLADVGAQPCAPSLSFWDWYEYWLDGGSDWWREFKY
;
A
#
# COMPACT_ATOMS: atom_id res chain seq x y z
N MET A 1 -24.43 -0.42 20.55
CA MET A 1 -23.01 -0.54 20.95
C MET A 1 -22.30 0.70 20.45
N PHE A 2 -21.68 1.48 21.33
CA PHE A 2 -20.94 2.70 20.97
C PHE A 2 -19.44 2.38 21.07
N ILE A 3 -18.68 2.65 20.01
CA ILE A 3 -17.22 2.54 20.04
C ILE A 3 -16.68 3.78 20.76
N THR A 4 -16.15 3.61 21.96
CA THR A 4 -15.60 4.71 22.78
C THR A 4 -14.09 4.84 22.67
N GLN A 5 -13.43 3.95 21.93
CA GLN A 5 -11.98 3.92 21.75
C GLN A 5 -11.65 3.73 20.26
N VAL A 6 -10.69 4.50 19.76
CA VAL A 6 -10.10 4.29 18.44
C VAL A 6 -9.00 3.23 18.58
N GLY A 7 -9.06 2.17 17.79
CA GLY A 7 -7.98 1.17 17.74
C GLY A 7 -6.70 1.80 17.17
N ASN A 8 -5.56 1.50 17.79
CA ASN A 8 -4.23 1.98 17.37
C ASN A 8 -3.38 0.81 16.86
N GLY A 9 -3.83 0.18 15.77
CA GLY A 9 -3.28 -1.09 15.26
C GLY A 9 -4.02 -2.32 15.80
N GLY A 10 -3.48 -3.51 15.53
CA GLY A 10 -4.04 -4.79 16.00
C GLY A 10 -4.04 -5.88 14.93
N ASP A 11 -4.85 -6.92 15.10
CA ASP A 11 -5.08 -7.89 14.04
C ASP A 11 -5.69 -7.23 12.80
N GLY A 12 -5.38 -7.80 11.65
CA GLY A 12 -5.95 -7.36 10.40
C GLY A 12 -5.44 -8.15 9.22
N PRO A 13 -5.74 -7.68 8.00
CA PRO A 13 -5.38 -8.39 6.79
C PRO A 13 -3.87 -8.64 6.57
N PRO A 14 -2.94 -7.74 6.96
CA PRO A 14 -1.51 -8.02 6.88
C PRO A 14 -1.12 -9.19 7.79
N TYR A 15 -0.17 -10.02 7.37
CA TYR A 15 0.27 -11.20 8.12
C TYR A 15 0.75 -10.88 9.54
N TYR A 16 1.46 -9.76 9.71
CA TYR A 16 1.94 -9.29 11.02
C TYR A 16 0.98 -8.29 11.70
N GLY A 17 -0.27 -8.23 11.25
CA GLY A 17 -1.27 -7.31 11.75
C GLY A 17 -1.13 -5.89 11.22
N MET A 18 -2.12 -5.07 11.57
CA MET A 18 -2.14 -3.64 11.29
C MET A 18 -1.20 -2.91 12.26
N TYR A 19 -0.34 -2.07 11.69
CA TYR A 19 0.52 -1.19 12.47
C TYR A 19 -0.31 -0.20 13.30
N SER A 20 0.23 0.12 14.47
CA SER A 20 -0.19 1.34 15.18
C SER A 20 0.09 2.57 14.32
N LEU A 21 -0.59 3.69 14.62
CA LEU A 21 -0.40 4.94 13.90
C LEU A 21 1.06 5.41 13.96
N ASP A 22 1.73 5.21 15.09
CA ASP A 22 3.14 5.56 15.28
C ASP A 22 4.06 4.70 14.41
N GLU A 23 3.88 3.37 14.42
CA GLU A 23 4.62 2.45 13.56
C GLU A 23 4.38 2.74 12.08
N ALA A 24 3.13 2.97 11.69
CA ALA A 24 2.78 3.34 10.32
C ALA A 24 3.46 4.65 9.90
N CYS A 25 3.50 5.65 10.79
CA CYS A 25 4.18 6.92 10.52
C CYS A 25 5.70 6.74 10.37
N ILE A 26 6.33 5.95 11.24
CA ILE A 26 7.77 5.65 11.17
C ILE A 26 8.08 4.93 9.85
N ASN A 27 7.38 3.84 9.57
CA ASN A 27 7.61 3.05 8.36
C ASN A 27 7.37 3.91 7.11
N THR A 28 6.26 4.63 7.02
CA THR A 28 5.97 5.46 5.84
C THR A 28 7.05 6.52 5.60
N LYS A 29 7.61 7.12 6.66
CA LYS A 29 8.74 8.07 6.54
C LYS A 29 10.02 7.40 6.05
N GLU A 30 10.31 6.18 6.51
CA GLU A 30 11.50 5.43 6.10
C GLU A 30 11.51 5.12 4.58
N PHE A 31 10.34 4.86 3.99
CA PHE A 31 10.20 4.67 2.54
C PHE A 31 10.22 5.99 1.74
N ASN A 32 9.96 7.11 2.40
CA ASN A 32 9.78 8.42 1.77
C ASN A 32 10.89 9.44 2.07
N LYS A 33 12.12 8.97 2.30
CA LYS A 33 13.29 9.81 2.60
C LYS A 33 13.60 10.91 1.56
N ASN A 34 13.00 10.82 0.36
CA ASN A 34 13.23 11.74 -0.74
C ASN A 34 12.33 13.00 -0.72
N SER A 35 11.37 13.12 0.19
CA SER A 35 10.51 14.32 0.29
C SER A 35 10.03 14.54 1.72
N ASN A 36 9.98 15.79 2.17
CA ASN A 36 9.38 16.16 3.47
C ASN A 36 7.84 16.28 3.39
N ASN A 37 7.28 16.30 2.18
CA ASN A 37 5.84 16.44 1.93
C ASN A 37 5.27 15.23 1.17
N PHE A 38 5.92 14.07 1.26
CA PHE A 38 5.59 12.88 0.49
C PHE A 38 4.10 12.48 0.54
N LEU A 39 3.40 12.73 1.65
CA LEU A 39 1.96 12.45 1.77
C LEU A 39 1.08 13.33 0.86
N ARG A 40 1.56 14.54 0.51
CA ARG A 40 0.85 15.51 -0.35
C ARG A 40 1.21 15.37 -1.83
N GLU A 41 2.26 14.64 -2.14
CA GLU A 41 2.63 14.32 -3.51
C GLU A 41 1.69 13.25 -4.05
N ASP A 42 1.34 13.33 -5.33
CA ASP A 42 0.47 12.34 -5.96
C ASP A 42 1.17 10.97 -6.05
N PHE A 43 0.45 9.90 -5.68
CA PHE A 43 0.89 8.55 -5.99
C PHE A 43 0.95 8.37 -7.52
N PRO A 44 2.09 7.93 -8.09
CA PRO A 44 2.33 8.04 -9.52
C PRO A 44 1.76 6.88 -10.35
N LEU A 45 1.37 5.77 -9.73
CA LEU A 45 0.89 4.60 -10.46
C LEU A 45 -0.63 4.65 -10.64
N LYS A 46 -1.09 4.24 -11.82
CA LYS A 46 -2.51 4.09 -12.18
C LYS A 46 -2.92 2.63 -12.39
N GLU A 47 -1.92 1.77 -12.54
CA GLU A 47 -2.02 0.34 -12.81
C GLU A 47 -0.82 -0.35 -12.12
N TYR A 48 -0.85 -1.68 -12.07
CA TYR A 48 0.26 -2.44 -11.52
C TYR A 48 1.55 -2.20 -12.30
N TRP A 49 2.69 -2.27 -11.63
CA TRP A 49 4.00 -2.14 -12.25
C TRP A 49 4.99 -3.09 -11.60
N VAL A 50 5.44 -4.09 -12.37
CA VAL A 50 6.53 -5.01 -11.99
C VAL A 50 7.80 -4.46 -12.58
N TRP A 51 8.51 -3.62 -11.83
CA TRP A 51 9.69 -2.94 -12.36
C TRP A 51 10.90 -3.88 -12.53
N GLU A 52 10.89 -5.07 -11.93
CA GLU A 52 11.90 -6.10 -12.19
C GLU A 52 11.86 -6.60 -13.66
N ASN A 53 10.72 -6.48 -14.33
CA ASN A 53 10.57 -6.83 -15.74
C ASN A 53 11.14 -5.76 -16.69
N GLU A 54 11.58 -4.60 -16.17
CA GLU A 54 12.14 -3.53 -16.98
C GLU A 54 13.54 -3.90 -17.48
N THR A 55 13.66 -4.09 -18.79
CA THR A 55 14.95 -4.43 -19.44
C THR A 55 15.87 -3.21 -19.58
N ARG A 56 15.32 -1.99 -19.51
CA ARG A 56 16.09 -0.75 -19.68
C ARG A 56 15.59 0.36 -18.75
N TRP A 57 16.52 0.91 -17.97
CA TRP A 57 16.25 1.99 -17.02
C TRP A 57 16.52 3.37 -17.60
N THR A 58 15.47 4.03 -18.10
CA THR A 58 15.50 5.45 -18.46
C THR A 58 15.49 6.33 -17.22
N ASP A 59 15.88 7.60 -17.35
CA ASP A 59 15.85 8.53 -16.21
C ASP A 59 14.43 8.82 -15.73
N GLU A 60 13.44 8.74 -16.63
CA GLU A 60 12.02 8.82 -16.29
C GLU A 60 11.59 7.63 -15.41
N LEU A 61 11.96 6.39 -15.76
CA LEU A 61 11.65 5.22 -14.95
C LEU A 61 12.36 5.26 -13.59
N LYS A 62 13.61 5.72 -13.54
CA LYS A 62 14.33 5.92 -12.27
C LYS A 62 13.63 6.95 -11.39
N LYS A 63 13.16 8.06 -11.98
CA LYS A 63 12.39 9.08 -11.26
C LYS A 63 11.06 8.51 -10.76
N LYS A 64 10.30 7.84 -11.63
CA LYS A 64 9.04 7.17 -11.28
C LYS A 64 9.25 6.17 -10.13
N ARG A 65 10.30 5.34 -10.19
CA ARG A 65 10.65 4.36 -9.13
C ARG A 65 10.94 5.00 -7.79
N LYS A 66 11.62 6.16 -7.75
CA LYS A 66 11.87 6.91 -6.51
C LYS A 66 10.61 7.52 -5.91
N CYS A 67 9.61 7.80 -6.74
CA CYS A 67 8.36 8.45 -6.35
C CYS A 67 7.23 7.46 -6.01
N VAL A 68 7.39 6.14 -6.18
CA VAL A 68 6.29 5.18 -5.91
C VAL A 68 5.84 5.16 -4.45
N TYR A 69 6.63 5.71 -3.53
CA TYR A 69 6.28 5.81 -2.11
C TYR A 69 5.47 7.08 -1.77
N TYR A 70 5.35 8.01 -2.72
CA TYR A 70 4.59 9.25 -2.54
C TYR A 70 3.10 8.99 -2.49
N GLY A 71 2.38 9.85 -1.77
CA GLY A 71 0.93 9.84 -1.71
C GLY A 71 0.35 8.57 -1.09
N ASN A 72 1.14 7.80 -0.32
CA ASN A 72 0.68 6.59 0.33
C ASN A 72 1.08 6.50 1.81
N PHE A 73 0.39 5.62 2.54
CA PHE A 73 0.53 5.42 3.97
C PHE A 73 0.53 3.93 4.31
N ILE A 74 1.61 3.45 4.92
CA ILE A 74 1.81 2.02 5.18
C ILE A 74 0.91 1.55 6.32
N LEU A 75 0.14 0.50 6.08
CA LEU A 75 -0.83 -0.09 7.01
C LEU A 75 -0.25 -1.28 7.78
N GLY A 76 0.67 -2.01 7.19
CA GLY A 76 1.26 -3.23 7.75
C GLY A 76 2.12 -3.96 6.72
N THR A 77 2.64 -5.12 7.09
CA THR A 77 3.53 -5.92 6.24
C THR A 77 3.20 -7.40 6.29
N ASP A 78 3.45 -8.08 5.16
CA ASP A 78 3.47 -9.54 5.10
C ASP A 78 4.88 -10.12 5.31
N GLY A 79 5.88 -9.26 5.60
CA GLY A 79 7.30 -9.61 5.57
C GLY A 79 7.87 -9.54 4.16
N CYS A 80 9.11 -10.00 3.96
CA CYS A 80 9.73 -10.12 2.64
C CYS A 80 9.65 -8.86 1.75
N ALA A 81 9.74 -7.67 2.37
CA ALA A 81 9.58 -6.37 1.72
C ALA A 81 8.20 -6.12 1.08
N GLN A 82 7.15 -6.82 1.52
CA GLN A 82 5.77 -6.67 1.10
C GLN A 82 4.99 -5.82 2.10
N TYR A 83 4.45 -4.70 1.64
CA TYR A 83 3.76 -3.72 2.47
C TYR A 83 2.39 -3.39 1.90
N TRP A 84 1.37 -3.51 2.75
CA TRP A 84 0.05 -3.00 2.45
C TRP A 84 0.04 -1.50 2.66
N THR A 85 -0.38 -0.73 1.66
CA THR A 85 -0.40 0.73 1.73
C THR A 85 -1.75 1.27 1.29
N LEU A 86 -2.22 2.30 1.99
CA LEU A 86 -3.35 3.11 1.60
C LEU A 86 -2.88 4.28 0.75
N ILE A 87 -3.44 4.42 -0.45
CA ILE A 87 -3.20 5.62 -1.26
C ILE A 87 -4.04 6.78 -0.69
N ILE A 88 -3.38 7.88 -0.34
CA ILE A 88 -4.01 9.05 0.29
C ILE A 88 -4.13 10.25 -0.65
N THR A 89 -3.28 10.34 -1.68
CA THR A 89 -3.20 11.46 -2.62
C THR A 89 -2.96 10.97 -4.04
N GLY A 90 -3.59 11.61 -5.03
CA GLY A 90 -3.56 11.21 -6.44
C GLY A 90 -4.77 10.39 -6.90
N SER A 91 -4.71 9.89 -8.13
CA SER A 91 -5.88 9.28 -8.82
C SER A 91 -6.38 7.97 -8.22
N GLN A 92 -5.55 7.25 -7.46
CA GLN A 92 -5.88 5.97 -6.82
C GLN A 92 -6.29 6.13 -5.36
N ARG A 93 -6.55 7.36 -4.91
CA ARG A 93 -6.88 7.69 -3.51
C ARG A 93 -8.00 6.81 -2.96
N GLY A 94 -7.79 6.30 -1.75
CA GLY A 94 -8.72 5.44 -1.02
C GLY A 94 -8.51 3.95 -1.28
N GLN A 95 -7.76 3.57 -2.32
CA GLN A 95 -7.46 2.18 -2.64
C GLN A 95 -6.31 1.63 -1.81
N VAL A 96 -6.35 0.32 -1.59
CA VAL A 96 -5.26 -0.45 -0.97
C VAL A 96 -4.38 -1.09 -2.03
N TRP A 97 -3.07 -0.89 -1.89
CA TRP A 97 -2.05 -1.40 -2.78
C TRP A 97 -1.06 -2.26 -2.01
N MET A 98 -0.52 -3.27 -2.66
CA MET A 98 0.66 -4.01 -2.21
C MET A 98 1.91 -3.40 -2.85
N LEU A 99 2.84 -2.93 -2.04
CA LEU A 99 4.19 -2.52 -2.45
C LEU A 99 5.18 -3.62 -2.08
N ALA A 100 5.89 -4.14 -3.06
CA ALA A 100 7.00 -5.06 -2.89
C ALA A 100 8.33 -4.38 -3.27
N ASP A 101 9.45 -5.10 -3.13
CA ASP A 101 10.76 -4.70 -3.67
C ASP A 101 10.86 -4.86 -5.19
N VAL A 102 10.05 -5.74 -5.79
CA VAL A 102 10.01 -6.07 -7.23
C VAL A 102 8.88 -5.39 -8.03
N GLY A 103 7.84 -4.92 -7.35
CA GLY A 103 6.68 -4.32 -8.01
C GLY A 103 5.66 -3.70 -7.05
N ALA A 104 4.64 -3.10 -7.63
CA ALA A 104 3.51 -2.55 -6.91
C ALA A 104 2.21 -2.86 -7.66
N GLN A 105 1.15 -3.22 -6.93
CA GLN A 105 -0.15 -3.49 -7.54
C GLN A 105 -1.32 -3.19 -6.59
N PRO A 106 -2.47 -2.72 -7.09
CA PRO A 106 -3.71 -2.69 -6.32
C PRO A 106 -4.22 -4.12 -6.14
N CYS A 107 -5.04 -4.38 -5.10
CA CYS A 107 -5.87 -5.59 -5.05
C CYS A 107 -6.59 -5.84 -6.39
N ALA A 108 -6.94 -7.10 -6.68
CA ALA A 108 -7.68 -7.49 -7.88
C ALA A 108 -8.90 -8.36 -7.47
N PRO A 109 -10.12 -7.79 -7.33
CA PRO A 109 -10.52 -6.44 -7.72
C PRO A 109 -9.86 -5.35 -6.90
N SER A 110 -9.77 -4.13 -7.44
CA SER A 110 -9.34 -2.98 -6.66
C SER A 110 -10.30 -2.76 -5.49
N LEU A 111 -9.75 -2.65 -4.28
CA LEU A 111 -10.51 -2.49 -3.05
C LEU A 111 -10.19 -1.16 -2.41
N SER A 112 -11.21 -0.48 -1.91
CA SER A 112 -11.00 0.61 -0.95
C SER A 112 -10.47 0.05 0.37
N PHE A 113 -9.94 0.91 1.24
CA PHE A 113 -9.56 0.49 2.60
C PHE A 113 -10.71 -0.20 3.34
N TRP A 114 -11.93 0.31 3.18
CA TRP A 114 -13.12 -0.25 3.81
C TRP A 114 -13.42 -1.65 3.28
N ASP A 115 -13.51 -1.80 1.96
CA ASP A 115 -13.83 -3.10 1.33
C ASP A 115 -12.72 -4.14 1.57
N TRP A 116 -11.46 -3.71 1.63
CA TRP A 116 -10.31 -4.55 1.94
C TRP A 116 -10.39 -5.10 3.37
N TYR A 117 -10.72 -4.26 4.34
CA TYR A 117 -10.84 -4.67 5.74
C TYR A 117 -12.11 -5.51 5.98
N GLU A 118 -13.25 -5.15 5.40
CA GLU A 118 -14.48 -5.95 5.50
C GLU A 118 -14.32 -7.34 4.87
N TYR A 119 -13.67 -7.44 3.70
CA TYR A 119 -13.42 -8.74 3.07
C TYR A 119 -12.61 -9.67 3.98
N TRP A 120 -11.63 -9.15 4.72
CA TRP A 120 -10.89 -9.91 5.72
C TRP A 120 -11.76 -10.37 6.89
N LEU A 121 -12.61 -9.48 7.43
CA LEU A 121 -13.52 -9.81 8.52
C LEU A 121 -14.50 -10.93 8.14
N ASP A 122 -14.89 -10.97 6.85
CA ASP A 122 -15.73 -12.02 6.29
C ASP A 122 -14.97 -13.34 6.01
N GLY A 123 -13.69 -13.43 6.42
CA GLY A 123 -12.83 -14.61 6.25
C GLY A 123 -12.12 -14.67 4.90
N GLY A 124 -12.18 -13.60 4.12
CA GLY A 124 -11.49 -13.48 2.85
C GLY A 124 -9.97 -13.36 2.99
N SER A 125 -9.25 -14.04 2.10
CA SER A 125 -7.77 -14.04 2.08
C SER A 125 -7.17 -14.02 0.67
N ASP A 126 -8.01 -14.09 -0.37
CA ASP A 126 -7.58 -14.00 -1.77
C ASP A 126 -7.73 -12.55 -2.29
N TRP A 127 -6.63 -11.81 -2.20
CA TRP A 127 -6.50 -10.42 -2.65
C TRP A 127 -6.41 -10.27 -4.17
N TRP A 128 -6.20 -11.39 -4.88
CA TRP A 128 -5.86 -11.44 -6.30
C TRP A 128 -6.87 -12.25 -7.10
N ARG A 129 -8.06 -12.50 -6.53
CA ARG A 129 -9.13 -13.37 -7.03
C ARG A 129 -9.62 -13.10 -8.46
N GLU A 130 -9.35 -11.93 -9.04
CA GLU A 130 -9.60 -11.68 -10.46
C GLU A 130 -8.61 -12.38 -11.39
N PHE A 131 -7.40 -12.64 -10.93
CA PHE A 131 -6.40 -13.40 -11.66
C PHE A 131 -6.63 -14.89 -11.41
N LYS A 132 -7.42 -15.52 -12.29
CA LYS A 132 -7.52 -16.99 -12.33
C LYS A 132 -6.39 -17.55 -13.18
N TYR A 133 -5.57 -18.41 -12.56
CA TYR A 133 -4.56 -19.22 -13.23
C TYR A 133 -5.18 -20.42 -13.96
#